data_AF-A0A2G4I2W5-F1
#
_entry.id   AF-A0A2G4I2W5-F1
#
_cell.length_a   1.000
_cell.length_b   1.000
_cell.length_c   1.000
_cell.angle_alpha   90.00
_cell.angle_beta   90.00
_cell.angle_gamma   90.00
#
_symmetry.space_group_name_H-M   'P 1'
#
loop_
_entity.id
_entity.type
_entity.pdbx_description
1 polymer ?
#
loop_
_entity_poly.entity_id
_entity_poly.type
_entity_poly.pdbx_seq_one_letter_code
_entity_poly.pdbx_strand_id
1 'polypeptide(L)'
;KLAETLKQIDKKQTQINNQKKNFSPISEELEKKKDALNERIKQLTNPEMQKLIDEINALLEQKASKEQLKEKMQKLSQVGQETAKELDKLMEQLKELELEEAMVNQLEKIQEWVDKEENLSVQTDKEKGKESSEDIKQKQDKQNEALLDIEKGIQDIRKKNQELEKPMDLKMGEAERKEAGNESQKASQELQNNRKPAASDKMRKSAQKMKEAMQAMQENFEQEQKKRLAEDYQTLRALLENLIEASNRQEAIFIEMRKVNPENPKLVALNKEQMRLKESLLFIEDSLMALSKRQPMISNFVSKEMGRVNTQMGMALDEMKVRGIASAAMHEQYVMTGLNNLSEMLMESLQNMQQKMSSQQKQDGKKSCNNPNNAGSGKTGKPKPSDKLSDAQKELGEQLQKMQDQKRAKPSQSGKSQPGGKAEKTGESGEPTQRELSEGLAKMALMQEALRRQVEQLRKQLGQEGKQGMSNSLMEIEKLMNQQEKDIVNGRLNQQSMERQKQIMTRLLENEKADRKQDQEDRRESNRAEVNSPEIPQEMADVLRTKIREREQLRAVQPMFKPYYKQSVQKYLQIYSR
;
A
#
# COMPACT_ATOMS: atom_id res chain seq x y z
N LYS A 1 -9.08 26.57 -19.14
CA LYS A 1 -8.60 25.31 -18.52
C LYS A 1 -7.88 25.54 -17.20
N LEU A 2 -6.60 25.95 -17.14
CA LEU A 2 -5.86 26.09 -15.86
C LEU A 2 -6.46 27.16 -14.92
N ALA A 3 -6.94 28.28 -15.46
CA ALA A 3 -7.67 29.29 -14.69
C ALA A 3 -9.09 28.85 -14.25
N GLU A 4 -9.71 27.89 -14.97
CA GLU A 4 -11.02 27.34 -14.61
C GLU A 4 -10.89 26.26 -13.54
N THR A 5 -9.84 25.42 -13.61
CA THR A 5 -9.52 24.44 -12.56
C THR A 5 -9.11 25.14 -11.28
N LEU A 6 -8.34 26.24 -11.34
CA LEU A 6 -8.06 27.08 -10.17
C LEU A 6 -9.33 27.69 -9.57
N LYS A 7 -10.27 28.19 -10.38
CA LYS A 7 -11.57 28.68 -9.90
C LYS A 7 -12.46 27.56 -9.33
N GLN A 8 -12.41 26.36 -9.87
CA GLN A 8 -13.12 25.19 -9.33
C GLN A 8 -12.52 24.75 -8.00
N ILE A 9 -11.20 24.78 -7.87
CA ILE A 9 -10.48 24.46 -6.64
C ILE A 9 -10.77 25.50 -5.56
N ASP A 10 -10.75 26.80 -5.90
CA ASP A 10 -11.11 27.88 -4.97
C ASP A 10 -12.59 27.81 -4.52
N LYS A 11 -13.50 27.43 -5.44
CA LYS A 11 -14.91 27.14 -5.12
C LYS A 11 -15.08 25.92 -4.21
N LYS A 12 -14.38 24.81 -4.48
CA LYS A 12 -14.40 23.62 -3.63
C LYS A 12 -13.75 23.89 -2.26
N GLN A 13 -12.69 24.69 -2.24
CA GLN A 13 -12.01 25.15 -1.02
C GLN A 13 -12.92 26.03 -0.16
N THR A 14 -13.67 26.95 -0.77
CA THR A 14 -14.68 27.73 -0.03
C THR A 14 -15.85 26.87 0.43
N GLN A 15 -16.27 25.84 -0.31
CA GLN A 15 -17.27 24.86 0.17
C GLN A 15 -16.77 24.07 1.38
N ILE A 16 -15.55 23.52 1.33
CA ILE A 16 -14.95 22.76 2.45
C ILE A 16 -14.66 23.66 3.65
N ASN A 17 -14.17 24.89 3.42
CA ASN A 17 -13.94 25.86 4.49
C ASN A 17 -15.24 26.39 5.10
N ASN A 18 -16.32 26.52 4.33
CA ASN A 18 -17.63 26.88 4.87
C ASN A 18 -18.27 25.74 5.65
N GLN A 19 -17.98 24.49 5.27
CA GLN A 19 -18.34 23.30 6.04
C GLN A 19 -17.64 23.25 7.42
N LYS A 20 -16.49 23.90 7.62
CA LYS A 20 -15.78 24.02 8.92
C LYS A 20 -16.64 24.51 10.09
N LYS A 21 -17.75 25.22 9.83
CA LYS A 21 -18.56 25.82 10.90
C LYS A 21 -19.51 24.85 11.61
N ASN A 22 -19.67 23.61 11.11
CA ASN A 22 -20.67 22.67 11.61
C ASN A 22 -20.12 21.35 12.19
N PHE A 23 -18.80 21.19 12.40
CA PHE A 23 -18.24 19.89 12.78
C PHE A 23 -17.89 19.76 14.27
N SER A 24 -18.32 18.64 14.86
CA SER A 24 -17.84 18.11 16.13
C SER A 24 -16.54 17.29 15.95
N PRO A 25 -15.75 17.07 17.02
CA PRO A 25 -14.34 16.70 16.92
C PRO A 25 -14.11 15.20 17.16
N ILE A 26 -14.23 14.32 16.17
CA ILE A 26 -14.05 12.86 16.43
C ILE A 26 -13.13 12.09 15.45
N SER A 27 -12.49 12.73 14.47
CA SER A 27 -11.39 12.05 13.77
C SER A 27 -10.20 12.98 13.59
N GLU A 28 -9.28 12.95 14.58
CA GLU A 28 -7.96 13.57 14.46
C GLU A 28 -7.24 13.16 13.15
N GLU A 29 -7.53 11.97 12.61
CA GLU A 29 -6.95 11.49 11.36
C GLU A 29 -7.55 12.17 10.13
N LEU A 30 -8.87 12.40 10.10
CA LEU A 30 -9.54 13.18 9.07
C LEU A 30 -9.09 14.64 9.10
N GLU A 31 -8.89 15.19 10.30
CA GLU A 31 -8.39 16.55 10.51
C GLU A 31 -6.95 16.71 10.01
N LYS A 32 -6.06 15.76 10.33
CA LYS A 32 -4.69 15.71 9.80
C LYS A 32 -4.64 15.59 8.27
N LYS A 33 -5.52 14.78 7.66
CA LYS A 33 -5.66 14.69 6.19
C LYS A 33 -6.15 16.02 5.60
N LYS A 34 -7.13 16.67 6.24
CA LYS A 34 -7.65 17.99 5.83
C LYS A 34 -6.57 19.08 5.88
N ASP A 35 -5.77 19.12 6.94
CA ASP A 35 -4.70 20.12 7.10
C ASP A 35 -3.57 19.94 6.09
N ALA A 36 -3.12 18.70 5.88
CA ALA A 36 -2.11 18.39 4.86
C ALA A 36 -2.57 18.77 3.45
N LEU A 37 -3.87 18.59 3.14
CA LEU A 37 -4.47 18.99 1.88
C LEU A 37 -4.55 20.52 1.74
N ASN A 38 -4.91 21.22 2.82
CA ASN A 38 -4.91 22.70 2.86
C ASN A 38 -3.52 23.30 2.68
N GLU A 39 -2.48 22.72 3.29
CA GLU A 39 -1.10 23.15 3.09
C GLU A 39 -0.66 22.96 1.64
N ARG A 40 -1.01 21.83 1.00
CA ARG A 40 -0.69 21.59 -0.41
C ARG A 40 -1.39 22.56 -1.35
N ILE A 41 -2.67 22.83 -1.13
CA ILE A 41 -3.41 23.82 -1.92
C ILE A 41 -2.70 25.18 -1.84
N LYS A 42 -2.28 25.61 -0.63
CA LYS A 42 -1.52 26.86 -0.45
C LYS A 42 -0.16 26.85 -1.16
N GLN A 43 0.54 25.72 -1.14
CA GLN A 43 1.82 25.54 -1.85
C GLN A 43 1.64 25.57 -3.38
N LEU A 44 0.48 25.13 -3.90
CA LEU A 44 0.17 25.09 -5.33
C LEU A 44 -0.33 26.41 -5.90
N THR A 45 -0.94 27.27 -5.08
CA THR A 45 -1.16 28.69 -5.40
C THR A 45 0.14 29.49 -5.34
N ASN A 46 1.16 29.04 -6.08
CA ASN A 46 2.54 29.45 -5.90
C ASN A 46 2.81 30.86 -6.48
N PRO A 47 3.40 31.79 -5.70
CA PRO A 47 3.92 33.07 -6.20
C PRO A 47 5.00 32.92 -7.29
N GLU A 48 5.62 31.76 -7.47
CA GLU A 48 6.55 31.52 -8.60
C GLU A 48 5.87 31.54 -9.97
N MET A 49 4.62 31.08 -10.07
CA MET A 49 3.88 31.15 -11.34
C MET A 49 3.50 32.59 -11.66
N GLN A 50 3.14 33.38 -10.64
CA GLN A 50 2.93 34.83 -10.78
C GLN A 50 4.24 35.55 -11.13
N LYS A 51 5.35 35.22 -10.46
CA LYS A 51 6.68 35.75 -10.81
C LYS A 51 7.11 35.39 -12.23
N LEU A 52 6.85 34.17 -12.71
CA LEU A 52 7.15 33.76 -14.10
C LEU A 52 6.30 34.53 -15.12
N ILE A 53 5.03 34.79 -14.81
CA ILE A 53 4.16 35.65 -15.64
C ILE A 53 4.67 37.09 -15.62
N ASP A 54 5.05 37.62 -14.46
CA ASP A 54 5.60 38.97 -14.30
C ASP A 54 6.95 39.13 -15.00
N GLU A 55 7.82 38.11 -14.93
CA GLU A 55 9.10 38.06 -15.66
C GLU A 55 8.87 38.00 -17.18
N ILE A 56 7.88 37.24 -17.65
CA ILE A 56 7.53 37.18 -19.08
C ILE A 56 6.95 38.53 -19.54
N ASN A 57 6.12 39.19 -18.73
CA ASN A 57 5.60 40.53 -19.02
C ASN A 57 6.72 41.57 -19.05
N ALA A 58 7.66 41.53 -18.10
CA ALA A 58 8.83 42.39 -18.08
C ALA A 58 9.75 42.16 -19.29
N LEU A 59 9.94 40.90 -19.73
CA LEU A 59 10.73 40.57 -20.92
C LEU A 59 10.04 40.99 -22.23
N LEU A 60 8.71 40.97 -22.28
CA LEU A 60 7.90 41.50 -23.39
C LEU A 60 7.97 43.03 -23.46
N GLU A 61 7.95 43.72 -22.33
CA GLU A 61 8.12 45.18 -22.23
C GLU A 61 9.54 45.64 -22.57
N GLN A 62 10.55 44.85 -22.20
CA GLN A 62 11.96 45.12 -22.48
C GLN A 62 12.41 44.71 -23.90
N LYS A 63 11.52 44.20 -24.75
CA LYS A 63 11.82 43.69 -26.11
C LYS A 63 12.98 42.69 -26.12
N ALA A 64 12.97 41.75 -25.17
CA ALA A 64 14.00 40.72 -25.06
C ALA A 64 14.07 39.77 -26.28
N SER A 65 15.21 39.09 -26.44
CA SER A 65 15.47 38.18 -27.57
C SER A 65 14.44 37.03 -27.65
N LYS A 66 14.12 36.60 -28.88
CA LYS A 66 13.17 35.49 -29.13
C LYS A 66 13.59 34.21 -28.41
N GLU A 67 14.89 33.95 -28.22
CA GLU A 67 15.40 32.78 -27.50
C GLU A 67 15.07 32.82 -25.99
N GLN A 68 15.30 33.96 -25.32
CA GLN A 68 15.02 34.10 -23.88
C GLN A 68 13.52 34.02 -23.58
N LEU A 69 12.71 34.60 -24.47
CA LEU A 69 11.26 34.52 -24.37
C LEU A 69 10.77 33.07 -24.56
N LYS A 70 11.37 32.33 -25.50
CA LYS A 70 11.06 30.92 -25.78
C LYS A 70 11.44 30.00 -24.62
N GLU A 71 12.60 30.23 -23.99
CA GLU A 71 13.04 29.48 -22.82
C GLU A 71 12.12 29.71 -21.60
N LYS A 72 11.75 30.97 -21.33
CA LYS A 72 10.83 31.31 -20.24
C LYS A 72 9.40 30.84 -20.50
N MET A 73 8.93 30.87 -21.75
CA MET A 73 7.65 30.28 -22.13
C MET A 73 7.65 28.75 -22.07
N GLN A 74 8.75 28.08 -22.40
CA GLN A 74 8.88 26.62 -22.20
C GLN A 74 8.84 26.27 -20.71
N LYS A 75 9.54 27.02 -19.86
CA LYS A 75 9.47 26.88 -18.40
C LYS A 75 8.05 27.14 -17.88
N LEU A 76 7.36 28.17 -18.34
CA LEU A 76 5.96 28.42 -17.99
C LEU A 76 5.02 27.29 -18.44
N SER A 77 5.25 26.73 -19.64
CA SER A 77 4.47 25.60 -20.16
C SER A 77 4.71 24.31 -19.35
N GLN A 78 5.94 24.04 -18.94
CA GLN A 78 6.28 22.91 -18.07
C GLN A 78 5.66 23.07 -16.68
N VAL A 79 5.87 24.23 -16.05
CA VAL A 79 5.27 24.55 -14.74
C VAL A 79 3.74 24.49 -14.83
N GLY A 80 3.12 24.96 -15.91
CA GLY A 80 1.68 24.88 -16.13
C GLY A 80 1.16 23.45 -16.27
N GLN A 81 1.88 22.57 -16.97
CA GLN A 81 1.50 21.15 -17.10
C GLN A 81 1.67 20.38 -15.78
N GLU A 82 2.77 20.62 -15.05
CA GLU A 82 3.01 20.03 -13.73
C GLU A 82 1.98 20.51 -12.71
N THR A 83 1.65 21.80 -12.73
CA THR A 83 0.60 22.37 -11.87
C THR A 83 -0.76 21.77 -12.19
N ALA A 84 -1.14 21.66 -13.48
CA ALA A 84 -2.41 21.04 -13.85
C ALA A 84 -2.51 19.58 -13.36
N LYS A 85 -1.44 18.81 -13.54
CA LYS A 85 -1.32 17.44 -13.03
C LYS A 85 -1.48 17.37 -11.51
N GLU A 86 -0.87 18.28 -10.77
CA GLU A 86 -0.97 18.29 -9.30
C GLU A 86 -2.36 18.75 -8.81
N LEU A 87 -3.00 19.69 -9.53
CA LEU A 87 -4.38 20.10 -9.27
C LEU A 87 -5.37 18.95 -9.48
N ASP A 88 -5.19 18.14 -10.53
CA ASP A 88 -6.04 16.96 -10.77
C ASP A 88 -5.93 15.94 -9.63
N LYS A 89 -4.72 15.73 -9.07
CA LYS A 89 -4.52 14.86 -7.91
C LYS A 89 -5.20 15.38 -6.67
N LEU A 90 -5.04 16.67 -6.37
CA LEU A 90 -5.69 17.29 -5.23
C LEU A 90 -7.21 17.20 -5.34
N MET A 91 -7.76 17.38 -6.55
CA MET A 91 -9.19 17.23 -6.78
C MET A 91 -9.66 15.82 -6.47
N GLU A 92 -8.91 14.79 -6.86
CA GLU A 92 -9.26 13.41 -6.56
C GLU A 92 -9.17 13.09 -5.06
N GLN A 93 -8.10 13.53 -4.40
CA GLN A 93 -7.94 13.40 -2.93
C GLN A 93 -9.05 14.09 -2.15
N LEU A 94 -9.50 15.24 -2.64
CA LEU A 94 -10.59 15.99 -2.05
C LEU A 94 -11.93 15.27 -2.19
N LYS A 95 -12.21 14.64 -3.34
CA LYS A 95 -13.41 13.80 -3.49
C LYS A 95 -13.38 12.59 -2.57
N GLU A 96 -12.23 11.92 -2.42
CA GLU A 96 -12.09 10.81 -1.48
C GLU A 96 -12.38 11.27 -0.05
N LEU A 97 -11.88 12.44 0.34
CA LEU A 97 -12.13 13.04 1.65
C LEU A 97 -13.60 13.41 1.86
N GLU A 98 -14.26 14.00 0.87
CA GLU A 98 -15.69 14.32 0.91
C GLU A 98 -16.56 13.07 1.08
N LEU A 99 -16.13 11.94 0.49
CA LEU A 99 -16.79 10.66 0.65
C LEU A 99 -16.56 10.05 2.04
N GLU A 100 -15.32 10.06 2.54
CA GLU A 100 -14.98 9.61 3.91
C GLU A 100 -15.82 10.40 4.94
N GLU A 101 -15.90 11.71 4.79
CA GLU A 101 -16.68 12.59 5.65
C GLU A 101 -18.20 12.34 5.55
N ALA A 102 -18.73 12.17 4.34
CA ALA A 102 -20.13 11.85 4.15
C ALA A 102 -20.50 10.51 4.82
N MET A 103 -19.63 9.51 4.72
CA MET A 103 -19.79 8.21 5.40
C MET A 103 -19.85 8.35 6.91
N VAL A 104 -18.89 9.06 7.52
CA VAL A 104 -18.85 9.25 8.98
C VAL A 104 -20.09 9.98 9.48
N ASN A 105 -20.45 11.11 8.87
CA ASN A 105 -21.65 11.87 9.22
C ASN A 105 -22.93 11.03 9.11
N GLN A 106 -22.97 10.14 8.12
CA GLN A 106 -24.11 9.28 7.91
C GLN A 106 -24.20 8.18 8.97
N LEU A 107 -23.08 7.58 9.36
CA LEU A 107 -23.03 6.60 10.44
C LEU A 107 -23.48 7.24 11.77
N GLU A 108 -23.05 8.47 12.07
CA GLU A 108 -23.51 9.22 13.24
C GLU A 108 -25.02 9.47 13.22
N LYS A 109 -25.57 9.91 12.08
CA LYS A 109 -27.03 10.09 11.93
C LYS A 109 -27.81 8.80 12.12
N ILE A 110 -27.28 7.68 11.60
CA ILE A 110 -27.89 6.37 11.78
C ILE A 110 -27.85 5.97 13.27
N GLN A 111 -26.72 6.17 13.94
CA GLN A 111 -26.58 5.87 15.37
C GLN A 111 -27.54 6.71 16.22
N GLU A 112 -27.63 8.02 15.98
CA GLU A 112 -28.59 8.89 16.67
C GLU A 112 -30.03 8.46 16.43
N TRP A 113 -30.35 8.04 15.21
CA TRP A 113 -31.68 7.55 14.86
C TRP A 113 -32.00 6.26 15.62
N VAL A 114 -31.07 5.30 15.64
CA VAL A 114 -31.19 4.04 16.40
C VAL A 114 -31.44 4.32 17.88
N ASP A 115 -30.64 5.22 18.49
CA ASP A 115 -30.76 5.54 19.90
C ASP A 115 -32.10 6.23 20.22
N LYS A 116 -32.60 7.08 19.33
CA LYS A 116 -33.92 7.72 19.50
C LYS A 116 -35.06 6.73 19.33
N GLU A 117 -34.98 5.79 18.38
CA GLU A 117 -35.98 4.75 18.14
C GLU A 117 -36.03 3.75 19.32
N GLU A 118 -34.89 3.33 19.86
CA GLU A 118 -34.82 2.48 21.06
C GLU A 118 -35.43 3.18 22.29
N ASN A 119 -35.11 4.46 22.50
CA ASN A 119 -35.69 5.24 23.59
C ASN A 119 -37.22 5.42 23.42
N LEU A 120 -37.70 5.64 22.20
CA LEU A 120 -39.12 5.78 21.90
C LEU A 120 -39.89 4.47 22.11
N SER A 121 -39.28 3.33 21.77
CA SER A 121 -39.81 1.99 22.11
C SER A 121 -40.02 1.85 23.62
N VAL A 122 -39.00 2.16 24.43
CA VAL A 122 -39.10 2.06 25.90
C VAL A 122 -40.15 3.00 26.49
N GLN A 123 -40.29 4.22 25.95
CA GLN A 123 -41.35 5.16 26.36
C GLN A 123 -42.73 4.58 26.04
N THR A 124 -42.90 4.07 24.81
CA THR A 124 -44.16 3.49 24.32
C THR A 124 -44.65 2.32 25.19
N ASP A 125 -43.75 1.46 25.67
CA ASP A 125 -44.10 0.35 26.56
C ASP A 125 -44.50 0.79 27.98
N LYS A 126 -43.93 1.88 28.48
CA LYS A 126 -44.18 2.39 29.85
C LYS A 126 -45.42 3.28 29.94
N GLU A 127 -45.95 3.72 28.80
CA GLU A 127 -46.97 4.78 28.70
C GLU A 127 -48.40 4.32 29.07
N LYS A 128 -48.88 4.76 30.25
CA LYS A 128 -50.28 4.54 30.69
C LYS A 128 -51.10 5.84 30.58
N GLY A 129 -51.75 6.06 29.43
CA GLY A 129 -52.60 7.25 29.18
C GLY A 129 -52.90 7.51 27.69
N LYS A 130 -53.96 8.28 27.39
CA LYS A 130 -54.40 8.64 26.02
C LYS A 130 -53.72 9.90 25.45
N GLU A 131 -53.58 10.98 26.22
CA GLU A 131 -52.96 12.24 25.76
C GLU A 131 -51.47 12.09 25.41
N SER A 132 -50.72 11.30 26.18
CA SER A 132 -49.32 10.98 25.86
C SER A 132 -49.16 10.08 24.60
N SER A 133 -50.26 9.53 24.08
CA SER A 133 -50.25 8.71 22.88
C SER A 133 -50.11 9.53 21.59
N GLU A 134 -50.46 10.82 21.60
CA GLU A 134 -50.27 11.71 20.44
C GLU A 134 -48.83 12.20 20.33
N ASP A 135 -48.16 12.48 21.46
CA ASP A 135 -46.74 12.86 21.48
C ASP A 135 -45.84 11.72 20.96
N ILE A 136 -46.10 10.48 21.35
CA ILE A 136 -45.39 9.30 20.81
C ILE A 136 -45.58 9.19 19.28
N LYS A 137 -46.80 9.40 18.77
CA LYS A 137 -47.07 9.37 17.34
C LYS A 137 -46.27 10.44 16.59
N GLN A 138 -46.27 11.67 17.08
CA GLN A 138 -45.49 12.75 16.49
C GLN A 138 -43.98 12.47 16.52
N LYS A 139 -43.47 11.88 17.61
CA LYS A 139 -42.07 11.45 17.71
C LYS A 139 -41.74 10.34 16.71
N GLN A 140 -42.63 9.37 16.52
CA GLN A 140 -42.45 8.30 15.52
C GLN A 140 -42.48 8.87 14.09
N ASP A 141 -43.36 9.82 13.80
CA ASP A 141 -43.41 10.45 12.49
C ASP A 141 -42.12 11.24 12.20
N LYS A 142 -41.56 11.92 13.19
CA LYS A 142 -40.22 12.53 13.09
C LYS A 142 -39.11 11.50 12.87
N GLN A 143 -39.19 10.31 13.47
CA GLN A 143 -38.25 9.22 13.20
C GLN A 143 -38.38 8.71 11.77
N ASN A 144 -39.60 8.61 11.23
CA ASN A 144 -39.83 8.25 9.83
C ASN A 144 -39.27 9.31 8.85
N GLU A 145 -39.42 10.60 9.16
CA GLU A 145 -38.81 11.68 8.37
C GLU A 145 -37.28 11.59 8.41
N ALA A 146 -36.70 11.35 9.59
CA ALA A 146 -35.26 11.17 9.74
C ALA A 146 -34.73 9.94 8.98
N LEU A 147 -35.50 8.84 8.87
CA LEU A 147 -35.16 7.71 8.00
C LEU A 147 -35.07 8.12 6.52
N LEU A 148 -35.99 8.96 6.05
CA LEU A 148 -35.95 9.44 4.65
C LEU A 148 -34.71 10.29 4.39
N ASP A 149 -34.32 11.13 5.34
CA ASP A 149 -33.10 11.94 5.23
C ASP A 149 -31.84 11.08 5.32
N ILE A 150 -31.86 10.00 6.09
CA ILE A 150 -30.82 8.98 6.09
C ILE A 150 -30.70 8.33 4.70
N GLU A 151 -31.81 7.88 4.09
CA GLU A 151 -31.76 7.28 2.75
C GLU A 151 -31.27 8.27 1.68
N LYS A 152 -31.64 9.56 1.76
CA LYS A 152 -31.07 10.60 0.88
C LYS A 152 -29.56 10.76 1.08
N GLY A 153 -29.09 10.75 2.33
CA GLY A 153 -27.67 10.81 2.64
C GLY A 153 -26.88 9.64 2.05
N ILE A 154 -27.45 8.43 2.11
CA ILE A 154 -26.85 7.24 1.49
C ILE A 154 -26.81 7.34 -0.05
N GLN A 155 -27.84 7.93 -0.67
CA GLN A 155 -27.81 8.21 -2.10
C GLN A 155 -26.75 9.23 -2.50
N ASP A 156 -26.54 10.28 -1.69
CA ASP A 156 -25.47 11.26 -1.89
C ASP A 156 -24.08 10.61 -1.84
N ILE A 157 -23.86 9.74 -0.84
CA ILE A 157 -22.62 8.94 -0.72
C ILE A 157 -22.39 8.08 -1.96
N ARG A 158 -23.43 7.43 -2.51
CA ARG A 158 -23.30 6.65 -3.75
C ARG A 158 -22.89 7.50 -4.94
N LYS A 159 -23.45 8.71 -5.08
CA LYS A 159 -23.08 9.64 -6.15
C LYS A 159 -21.62 10.08 -6.00
N LYS A 160 -21.21 10.49 -4.81
CA LYS A 160 -19.81 10.85 -4.51
C LYS A 160 -18.85 9.71 -4.81
N ASN A 161 -19.21 8.47 -4.47
CA ASN A 161 -18.41 7.29 -4.79
C ASN A 161 -18.30 7.02 -6.30
N GLN A 162 -19.34 7.32 -7.08
CA GLN A 162 -19.32 7.21 -8.55
C GLN A 162 -18.51 8.31 -9.23
N GLU A 163 -18.32 9.47 -8.58
CA GLU A 163 -17.51 10.58 -9.09
C GLU A 163 -15.99 10.37 -8.92
N LEU A 164 -15.58 9.36 -8.16
CA LEU A 164 -14.18 8.94 -8.04
C LEU A 164 -13.69 8.31 -9.35
N GLU A 165 -12.43 8.54 -9.70
CA GLU A 165 -11.77 7.89 -10.84
C GLU A 165 -11.79 6.37 -10.70
N LYS A 166 -11.71 5.87 -9.47
CA LYS A 166 -11.92 4.47 -9.13
C LYS A 166 -12.96 4.41 -8.00
N PRO A 167 -14.20 3.99 -8.25
CA PRO A 167 -15.22 3.80 -7.21
C PRO A 167 -14.89 2.66 -6.24
N MET A 168 -15.32 2.77 -4.97
CA MET A 168 -15.27 1.69 -3.98
C MET A 168 -16.48 0.75 -4.11
N ASP A 169 -16.31 -0.53 -3.79
CA ASP A 169 -17.43 -1.49 -3.72
C ASP A 169 -18.14 -1.38 -2.36
N LEU A 170 -18.88 -0.30 -2.18
CA LEU A 170 -19.53 0.03 -0.91
C LEU A 170 -20.87 -0.67 -0.74
N LYS A 171 -20.92 -1.63 0.19
CA LYS A 171 -22.15 -2.28 0.66
C LYS A 171 -22.71 -1.53 1.86
N MET A 172 -23.88 -0.93 1.67
CA MET A 172 -24.49 -0.06 2.68
C MET A 172 -25.54 -0.77 3.57
N GLY A 173 -25.74 -2.09 3.43
CA GLY A 173 -26.79 -2.83 4.17
C GLY A 173 -28.21 -2.56 3.67
N GLU A 174 -28.43 -2.54 2.35
CA GLU A 174 -29.73 -2.16 1.76
C GLU A 174 -30.91 -3.01 2.23
N ALA A 175 -30.69 -4.30 2.46
CA ALA A 175 -31.74 -5.21 2.89
C ALA A 175 -32.17 -4.88 4.33
N GLU A 176 -31.20 -4.75 5.22
CA GLU A 176 -31.38 -4.42 6.63
C GLU A 176 -32.05 -3.06 6.80
N ARG A 177 -31.64 -2.04 6.02
CA ARG A 177 -32.29 -0.71 6.07
C ARG A 177 -33.72 -0.73 5.55
N LYS A 178 -34.01 -1.47 4.47
CA LYS A 178 -35.39 -1.64 3.98
C LYS A 178 -36.26 -2.34 5.02
N GLU A 179 -35.74 -3.36 5.69
CA GLU A 179 -36.43 -4.03 6.78
C GLU A 179 -36.68 -3.08 7.96
N ALA A 180 -35.69 -2.27 8.35
CA ALA A 180 -35.86 -1.24 9.36
C ALA A 180 -36.99 -0.25 8.99
N GLY A 181 -36.93 0.34 7.79
CA GLY A 181 -37.98 1.25 7.32
C GLY A 181 -39.39 0.64 7.32
N ASN A 182 -39.50 -0.63 6.90
CA ASN A 182 -40.78 -1.36 6.93
C ASN A 182 -41.29 -1.60 8.35
N GLU A 183 -40.43 -1.96 9.30
CA GLU A 183 -40.83 -2.16 10.70
C GLU A 183 -41.17 -0.84 11.40
N SER A 184 -40.46 0.26 11.08
CA SER A 184 -40.80 1.61 11.58
C SER A 184 -42.18 2.08 11.08
N GLN A 185 -42.49 1.86 9.80
CA GLN A 185 -43.84 2.15 9.26
C GLN A 185 -44.94 1.32 9.93
N LYS A 186 -44.67 0.02 10.19
CA LYS A 186 -45.62 -0.83 10.94
C LYS A 186 -45.79 -0.33 12.38
N ALA A 187 -44.73 0.19 13.01
CA ALA A 187 -44.85 0.81 14.33
C ALA A 187 -45.82 1.99 14.31
N SER A 188 -45.74 2.87 13.31
CA SER A 188 -46.73 3.96 13.14
C SER A 188 -48.17 3.44 12.98
N GLN A 189 -48.38 2.36 12.22
CA GLN A 189 -49.71 1.76 12.05
C GLN A 189 -50.25 1.16 13.36
N GLU A 190 -49.41 0.45 14.12
CA GLU A 190 -49.80 -0.12 15.42
C GLU A 190 -50.08 0.98 16.46
N LEU A 191 -49.33 2.10 16.43
CA LEU A 191 -49.64 3.29 17.23
C LEU A 191 -50.98 3.91 16.85
N GLN A 192 -51.30 4.03 15.55
CA GLN A 192 -52.61 4.52 15.09
C GLN A 192 -53.75 3.64 15.61
N ASN A 193 -53.54 2.32 15.62
CA ASN A 193 -54.48 1.34 16.17
C ASN A 193 -54.47 1.25 17.71
N ASN A 194 -53.75 2.13 18.40
CA ASN A 194 -53.57 2.16 19.86
C ASN A 194 -52.99 0.86 20.47
N ARG A 195 -52.27 0.05 19.69
CA ARG A 195 -51.61 -1.19 20.12
C ARG A 195 -50.16 -0.91 20.53
N LYS A 196 -49.99 -0.27 21.68
CA LYS A 196 -48.66 0.21 22.16
C LYS A 196 -47.60 -0.90 22.30
N PRO A 197 -47.87 -2.08 22.90
CA PRO A 197 -46.84 -3.12 23.03
C PRO A 197 -46.36 -3.64 21.67
N ALA A 198 -47.29 -3.84 20.72
CA ALA A 198 -46.94 -4.24 19.36
C ALA A 198 -46.13 -3.17 18.63
N ALA A 199 -46.47 -1.88 18.81
CA ALA A 199 -45.70 -0.78 18.25
C ALA A 199 -44.28 -0.72 18.82
N SER A 200 -44.11 -0.88 20.14
CA SER A 200 -42.78 -0.93 20.78
C SER A 200 -41.92 -2.06 20.23
N ASP A 201 -42.48 -3.27 20.11
CA ASP A 201 -41.77 -4.42 19.51
C ASP A 201 -41.31 -4.12 18.08
N LYS A 202 -42.11 -3.39 17.30
CA LYS A 202 -41.78 -2.96 15.94
C LYS A 202 -40.68 -1.90 15.90
N MET A 203 -40.73 -0.89 16.76
CA MET A 203 -39.67 0.11 16.92
C MET A 203 -38.34 -0.56 17.30
N ARG A 204 -38.36 -1.50 18.25
CA ARG A 204 -37.16 -2.22 18.68
C ARG A 204 -36.54 -3.07 17.56
N LYS A 205 -37.38 -3.77 16.79
CA LYS A 205 -36.92 -4.52 15.61
C LYS A 205 -36.34 -3.59 14.54
N SER A 206 -36.97 -2.44 14.33
CA SER A 206 -36.51 -1.42 13.40
C SER A 206 -35.13 -0.90 13.78
N ALA A 207 -34.95 -0.50 15.05
CA ALA A 207 -33.67 -0.05 15.59
C ALA A 207 -32.58 -1.12 15.46
N GLN A 208 -32.90 -2.38 15.81
CA GLN A 208 -31.96 -3.49 15.69
C GLN A 208 -31.50 -3.70 14.24
N LYS A 209 -32.44 -3.70 13.29
CA LYS A 209 -32.13 -3.86 11.86
C LYS A 209 -31.28 -2.71 11.31
N MET A 210 -31.58 -1.50 11.75
CA MET A 210 -30.79 -0.33 11.36
C MET A 210 -29.37 -0.37 11.94
N LYS A 211 -29.21 -0.88 13.16
CA LYS A 211 -27.91 -1.12 13.79
C LYS A 211 -27.10 -2.19 13.06
N GLU A 212 -27.74 -3.27 12.61
CA GLU A 212 -27.13 -4.28 11.75
C GLU A 212 -26.66 -3.66 10.42
N ALA A 213 -27.49 -2.81 9.80
CA ALA A 213 -27.12 -2.09 8.58
C ALA A 213 -25.91 -1.16 8.79
N MET A 214 -25.89 -0.42 9.90
CA MET A 214 -24.80 0.49 10.27
C MET A 214 -23.48 -0.27 10.46
N GLN A 215 -23.52 -1.41 11.17
CA GLN A 215 -22.35 -2.26 11.38
C GLN A 215 -21.84 -2.82 10.05
N ALA A 216 -22.73 -3.33 9.20
CA ALA A 216 -22.36 -3.84 7.89
C ALA A 216 -21.73 -2.74 7.00
N MET A 217 -22.28 -1.53 7.06
CA MET A 217 -21.77 -0.34 6.35
C MET A 217 -20.38 0.05 6.83
N GLN A 218 -20.16 0.11 8.15
CA GLN A 218 -18.85 0.41 8.74
C GLN A 218 -17.82 -0.67 8.41
N GLU A 219 -18.15 -1.95 8.62
CA GLU A 219 -17.25 -3.07 8.36
C GLU A 219 -16.85 -3.15 6.88
N ASN A 220 -17.81 -2.97 5.97
CA ASN A 220 -17.52 -2.97 4.53
C ASN A 220 -16.65 -1.80 4.13
N PHE A 221 -16.90 -0.61 4.67
CA PHE A 221 -16.09 0.58 4.40
C PHE A 221 -14.64 0.41 4.86
N GLU A 222 -14.44 -0.07 6.09
CA GLU A 222 -13.11 -0.39 6.61
C GLU A 222 -12.41 -1.49 5.78
N GLN A 223 -13.16 -2.51 5.34
CA GLN A 223 -12.63 -3.58 4.51
C GLN A 223 -12.19 -3.08 3.12
N GLU A 224 -12.98 -2.23 2.47
CA GLU A 224 -12.63 -1.65 1.17
C GLU A 224 -11.44 -0.70 1.29
N GLN A 225 -11.33 0.08 2.37
CA GLN A 225 -10.14 0.89 2.66
C GLN A 225 -8.89 0.01 2.82
N LYS A 226 -8.98 -1.08 3.60
CA LYS A 226 -7.88 -2.05 3.78
C LYS A 226 -7.48 -2.69 2.45
N LYS A 227 -8.46 -3.06 1.61
CA LYS A 227 -8.24 -3.65 0.29
C LYS A 227 -7.52 -2.68 -0.65
N ARG A 228 -7.96 -1.42 -0.73
CA ARG A 228 -7.27 -0.39 -1.51
C ARG A 228 -5.83 -0.20 -1.07
N LEU A 229 -5.61 -0.12 0.24
CA LEU A 229 -4.27 0.06 0.77
C LEU A 229 -3.36 -1.14 0.45
N ALA A 230 -3.91 -2.36 0.43
CA ALA A 230 -3.18 -3.55 -0.02
C ALA A 230 -2.88 -3.55 -1.53
N GLU A 231 -3.82 -3.13 -2.37
CA GLU A 231 -3.63 -2.95 -3.81
C GLU A 231 -2.55 -1.90 -4.11
N ASP A 232 -2.59 -0.77 -3.38
CA ASP A 232 -1.60 0.30 -3.50
C ASP A 232 -0.22 -0.17 -3.03
N TYR A 233 -0.14 -0.95 -1.96
CA TYR A 233 1.11 -1.59 -1.52
C TYR A 233 1.71 -2.51 -2.60
N GLN A 234 0.88 -3.36 -3.22
CA GLN A 234 1.33 -4.24 -4.32
C GLN A 234 1.79 -3.45 -5.54
N THR A 235 1.02 -2.43 -5.92
CA THR A 235 1.35 -1.53 -7.02
C THR A 235 2.68 -0.83 -6.75
N LEU A 236 2.88 -0.33 -5.54
CA LEU A 236 4.09 0.37 -5.16
C LEU A 236 5.32 -0.55 -5.19
N ARG A 237 5.17 -1.81 -4.75
CA ARG A 237 6.24 -2.82 -4.84
C ARG A 237 6.63 -3.12 -6.29
N ALA A 238 5.64 -3.30 -7.17
CA ALA A 238 5.90 -3.54 -8.59
C ALA A 238 6.58 -2.32 -9.24
N LEU A 239 6.18 -1.10 -8.88
CA LEU A 239 6.81 0.12 -9.38
C LEU A 239 8.25 0.28 -8.87
N LEU A 240 8.51 -0.08 -7.62
CA LEU A 240 9.87 -0.10 -7.07
C LEU A 240 10.76 -1.08 -7.83
N GLU A 241 10.28 -2.30 -8.10
CA GLU A 241 11.02 -3.30 -8.86
C GLU A 241 11.35 -2.82 -10.29
N ASN A 242 10.35 -2.25 -10.98
CA ASN A 242 10.53 -1.67 -12.31
C ASN A 242 11.50 -0.47 -12.32
N LEU A 243 11.51 0.36 -11.26
CA LEU A 243 12.46 1.47 -11.12
C LEU A 243 13.89 0.99 -10.84
N ILE A 244 14.06 -0.05 -10.02
CA ILE A 244 15.36 -0.66 -9.79
C ILE A 244 15.91 -1.25 -11.10
N GLU A 245 15.06 -1.93 -11.87
CA GLU A 245 15.44 -2.43 -13.20
C GLU A 245 15.83 -1.28 -14.14
N ALA A 246 15.02 -0.21 -14.19
CA ALA A 246 15.33 0.97 -14.98
C ALA A 246 16.66 1.63 -14.56
N SER A 247 16.95 1.71 -13.26
CA SER A 247 18.21 2.24 -12.72
C SER A 247 19.40 1.38 -13.15
N ASN A 248 19.30 0.05 -13.03
CA ASN A 248 20.34 -0.87 -13.48
C ASN A 248 20.59 -0.78 -14.99
N ARG A 249 19.54 -0.63 -15.80
CA ARG A 249 19.66 -0.42 -17.25
C ARG A 249 20.34 0.92 -17.56
N GLN A 250 19.98 1.99 -16.85
CA GLN A 250 20.64 3.29 -16.99
C GLN A 250 22.12 3.22 -16.63
N GLU A 251 22.47 2.52 -15.55
CA GLU A 251 23.84 2.33 -15.11
C GLU A 251 24.66 1.56 -16.17
N ALA A 252 24.08 0.49 -16.74
CA ALA A 252 24.73 -0.25 -17.81
C ALA A 252 25.00 0.63 -19.04
N ILE A 253 24.03 1.46 -19.44
CA ILE A 253 24.19 2.41 -20.55
C ILE A 253 25.31 3.42 -20.23
N PHE A 254 25.29 3.99 -19.03
CA PHE A 254 26.29 4.95 -18.57
C PHE A 254 27.71 4.37 -18.54
N ILE A 255 27.88 3.20 -17.95
CA ILE A 255 29.17 2.51 -17.85
C ILE A 255 29.72 2.21 -19.25
N GLU A 256 28.88 1.69 -20.15
CA GLU A 256 29.31 1.34 -21.49
C GLU A 256 29.56 2.56 -22.36
N MET A 257 28.74 3.61 -22.25
CA MET A 257 28.92 4.85 -23.00
C MET A 257 30.26 5.52 -22.65
N ARG A 258 30.65 5.54 -21.37
CA ARG A 258 31.94 6.11 -20.93
C ARG A 258 33.18 5.38 -21.46
N LYS A 259 33.04 4.12 -21.87
CA LYS A 259 34.14 3.30 -22.42
C LYS A 259 34.29 3.45 -23.94
N VAL A 260 33.30 4.03 -24.60
CA VAL A 260 33.18 4.03 -26.07
C VAL A 260 33.72 5.36 -26.63
N ASN A 261 34.42 5.32 -27.76
CA ASN A 261 34.87 6.51 -28.47
C ASN A 261 33.70 7.12 -29.28
N PRO A 262 33.58 8.45 -29.42
CA PRO A 262 32.54 9.10 -30.22
C PRO A 262 32.28 8.47 -31.59
N GLU A 263 33.31 8.01 -32.31
CA GLU A 263 33.16 7.44 -33.67
C GLU A 263 32.67 5.99 -33.69
N ASN A 264 32.63 5.31 -32.55
CA ASN A 264 32.32 3.89 -32.49
C ASN A 264 30.82 3.62 -32.77
N PRO A 265 30.47 2.67 -33.66
CA PRO A 265 29.08 2.35 -33.99
C PRO A 265 28.24 1.85 -32.81
N LYS A 266 28.88 1.34 -31.74
CA LYS A 266 28.20 0.92 -30.50
C LYS A 266 27.45 2.07 -29.82
N LEU A 267 27.85 3.32 -30.03
CA LEU A 267 27.14 4.49 -29.50
C LEU A 267 25.71 4.59 -30.04
N VAL A 268 25.47 4.16 -31.29
CA VAL A 268 24.12 4.12 -31.88
C VAL A 268 23.24 3.08 -31.19
N ALA A 269 23.82 1.93 -30.81
CA ALA A 269 23.11 0.90 -30.05
C ALA A 269 22.76 1.40 -28.64
N LEU A 270 23.70 2.07 -27.96
CA LEU A 270 23.45 2.66 -26.64
C LEU A 270 22.35 3.73 -26.69
N ASN A 271 22.34 4.58 -27.72
CA ASN A 271 21.27 5.58 -27.91
C ASN A 271 19.89 4.90 -28.10
N LYS A 272 19.82 3.81 -28.86
CA LYS A 272 18.58 3.02 -29.00
C LYS A 272 18.11 2.42 -27.68
N GLU A 273 19.01 1.88 -26.86
CA GLU A 273 18.68 1.37 -25.53
C GLU A 273 18.23 2.50 -24.59
N GLN A 274 18.87 3.67 -24.64
CA GLN A 274 18.48 4.85 -23.87
C GLN A 274 17.07 5.34 -24.25
N MET A 275 16.73 5.30 -25.54
CA MET A 275 15.36 5.60 -26.02
C MET A 275 14.33 4.58 -25.49
N ARG A 276 14.65 3.28 -25.54
CA ARG A 276 13.78 2.23 -24.98
C ARG A 276 13.58 2.38 -23.48
N LEU A 277 14.64 2.76 -22.76
CA LEU A 277 14.57 3.04 -21.33
C LEU A 277 13.68 4.24 -21.04
N LYS A 278 13.81 5.33 -21.82
CA LYS A 278 12.91 6.48 -21.74
C LYS A 278 11.46 6.09 -21.97
N GLU A 279 11.17 5.28 -22.99
CA GLU A 279 9.81 4.78 -23.25
C GLU A 279 9.28 3.93 -22.09
N SER A 280 10.13 3.07 -21.51
CA SER A 280 9.76 2.25 -20.35
C SER A 280 9.43 3.10 -19.13
N LEU A 281 10.19 4.18 -18.91
CA LEU A 281 9.96 5.12 -17.81
C LEU A 281 8.67 5.93 -17.97
N LEU A 282 8.16 6.15 -19.18
CA LEU A 282 6.85 6.79 -19.37
C LEU A 282 5.71 5.96 -18.75
N PHE A 283 5.74 4.63 -18.93
CA PHE A 283 4.74 3.75 -18.30
C PHE A 283 4.86 3.73 -16.77
N ILE A 284 6.09 3.83 -16.26
CA ILE A 284 6.36 3.92 -14.82
C ILE A 284 5.86 5.28 -14.28
N GLU A 285 6.10 6.38 -15.00
CA GLU A 285 5.56 7.71 -14.67
C GLU A 285 4.05 7.67 -14.55
N ASP A 286 3.34 7.18 -15.58
CA ASP A 286 1.87 7.14 -15.58
C ASP A 286 1.33 6.34 -14.38
N SER A 287 1.97 5.21 -14.09
CA SER A 287 1.59 4.35 -12.97
C SER A 287 1.87 4.99 -11.60
N LEU A 288 3.04 5.62 -11.44
CA LEU A 288 3.37 6.40 -10.23
C LEU A 288 2.44 7.60 -10.07
N MET A 289 2.04 8.22 -11.17
CA MET A 289 1.12 9.35 -11.17
C MET A 289 -0.28 8.91 -10.71
N ALA A 290 -0.78 7.80 -11.23
CA ALA A 290 -2.04 7.20 -10.80
C ALA A 290 -2.01 6.76 -9.32
N LEU A 291 -0.86 6.28 -8.83
CA LEU A 291 -0.68 5.95 -7.42
C LEU A 291 -0.63 7.22 -6.55
N SER A 292 0.02 8.29 -7.02
CA SER A 292 0.14 9.55 -6.28
C SER A 292 -1.19 10.27 -6.05
N LYS A 293 -2.18 10.07 -6.92
CA LYS A 293 -3.56 10.53 -6.71
C LYS A 293 -4.14 9.92 -5.44
N ARG A 294 -3.91 8.63 -5.19
CA ARG A 294 -4.48 7.86 -4.08
C ARG A 294 -3.65 7.90 -2.80
N GLN A 295 -2.33 8.06 -2.94
CA GLN A 295 -1.41 8.15 -1.80
C GLN A 295 -0.78 9.53 -1.71
N PRO A 296 -1.33 10.44 -0.89
CA PRO A 296 -0.83 11.79 -0.73
C PRO A 296 0.66 11.83 -0.40
N MET A 297 1.17 10.97 0.48
CA MET A 297 2.57 11.01 0.93
C MET A 297 3.60 10.94 -0.21
N ILE A 298 3.23 10.39 -1.35
CA ILE A 298 4.11 10.14 -2.50
C ILE A 298 4.09 11.29 -3.52
N SER A 299 3.07 12.15 -3.48
CA SER A 299 2.72 13.04 -4.60
C SER A 299 3.80 14.04 -5.02
N ASN A 300 4.25 14.89 -4.09
CA ASN A 300 5.12 16.02 -4.43
C ASN A 300 6.50 15.55 -4.90
N PHE A 301 7.00 14.47 -4.31
CA PHE A 301 8.33 13.95 -4.58
C PHE A 301 8.37 13.20 -5.91
N VAL A 302 7.34 12.40 -6.22
CA VAL A 302 7.23 11.72 -7.53
C VAL A 302 7.19 12.70 -8.68
N SER A 303 6.33 13.73 -8.62
CA SER A 303 6.25 14.74 -9.69
C SER A 303 7.60 15.40 -9.95
N LYS A 304 8.30 15.80 -8.87
CA LYS A 304 9.57 16.51 -8.94
C LYS A 304 10.70 15.64 -9.49
N GLU A 305 10.91 14.47 -8.89
CA GLU A 305 12.03 13.61 -9.30
C GLU A 305 11.79 13.00 -10.69
N MET A 306 10.54 12.67 -11.05
CA MET A 306 10.23 12.19 -12.40
C MET A 306 10.40 13.29 -13.46
N GLY A 307 9.98 14.53 -13.15
CA GLY A 307 10.24 15.68 -14.02
C GLY A 307 11.74 15.91 -14.27
N ARG A 308 12.55 15.76 -13.22
CA ARG A 308 14.02 15.81 -13.31
C ARG A 308 14.57 14.67 -14.17
N VAL A 309 14.15 13.43 -13.92
CA VAL A 309 14.55 12.24 -14.71
C VAL A 309 14.24 12.47 -16.19
N ASN A 310 13.01 12.86 -16.53
CA ASN A 310 12.58 13.09 -17.91
C ASN A 310 13.39 14.19 -18.61
N THR A 311 13.65 15.30 -17.92
CA THR A 311 14.42 16.42 -18.46
C THR A 311 15.86 16.01 -18.74
N GLN A 312 16.52 15.37 -17.77
CA GLN A 312 17.91 14.94 -17.88
C GLN A 312 18.06 13.80 -18.90
N MET A 313 17.10 12.90 -18.97
CA MET A 313 17.02 11.85 -19.99
C MET A 313 16.92 12.46 -21.41
N GLY A 314 16.11 13.50 -21.58
CA GLY A 314 16.02 14.24 -22.84
C GLY A 314 17.35 14.88 -23.24
N MET A 315 18.00 15.57 -22.29
CA MET A 315 19.30 16.19 -22.52
C MET A 315 20.40 15.17 -22.84
N ALA A 316 20.43 14.03 -22.13
CA ALA A 316 21.36 12.94 -22.42
C ALA A 316 21.20 12.44 -23.86
N LEU A 317 19.96 12.20 -24.30
CA LEU A 317 19.66 11.77 -25.67
C LEU A 317 20.06 12.80 -26.72
N ASP A 318 19.89 14.10 -26.44
CA ASP A 318 20.30 15.17 -27.34
C ASP A 318 21.82 15.25 -27.47
N GLU A 319 22.57 15.13 -26.37
CA GLU A 319 24.03 15.04 -26.37
C GLU A 319 24.53 13.77 -27.09
N MET A 320 23.84 12.63 -26.92
CA MET A 320 24.15 11.39 -27.65
C MET A 320 23.95 11.54 -29.17
N LYS A 321 23.01 12.36 -29.65
CA LYS A 321 22.80 12.62 -31.09
C LYS A 321 24.00 13.30 -31.72
N VAL A 322 24.64 14.23 -31.00
CA VAL A 322 25.84 14.95 -31.44
C VAL A 322 27.15 14.26 -31.01
N ARG A 323 27.06 13.03 -30.48
CA ARG A 323 28.19 12.23 -29.99
C ARG A 323 28.96 12.89 -28.84
N GLY A 324 28.31 13.77 -28.08
CA GLY A 324 28.84 14.44 -26.89
C GLY A 324 28.89 13.54 -25.66
N ILE A 325 29.77 12.54 -25.65
CA ILE A 325 29.81 11.49 -24.62
C ILE A 325 29.96 12.04 -23.19
N ALA A 326 30.82 13.03 -22.99
CA ALA A 326 31.06 13.60 -21.66
C ALA A 326 29.82 14.33 -21.11
N SER A 327 29.15 15.13 -21.95
CA SER A 327 27.92 15.83 -21.60
C SER A 327 26.77 14.86 -21.38
N ALA A 328 26.61 13.86 -22.26
CA ALA A 328 25.62 12.80 -22.10
C ALA A 328 25.81 12.05 -20.77
N ALA A 329 27.06 11.68 -20.43
CA ALA A 329 27.36 10.98 -19.18
C ALA A 329 26.99 11.82 -17.95
N MET A 330 27.22 13.13 -17.99
CA MET A 330 26.83 14.03 -16.90
C MET A 330 25.30 14.05 -16.71
N HIS A 331 24.53 14.12 -17.79
CA HIS A 331 23.07 14.05 -17.73
C HIS A 331 22.56 12.69 -17.24
N GLU A 332 23.15 11.58 -17.72
CA GLU A 332 22.82 10.23 -17.26
C GLU A 332 23.08 10.02 -15.77
N GLN A 333 24.12 10.65 -15.20
CA GLN A 333 24.36 10.63 -13.75
C GLN A 333 23.22 11.29 -12.97
N TYR A 334 22.63 12.37 -13.50
CA TYR A 334 21.45 12.98 -12.89
C TYR A 334 20.20 12.11 -13.03
N VAL A 335 20.05 11.40 -14.16
CA VAL A 335 18.99 10.40 -14.32
C VAL A 335 19.12 9.30 -13.26
N MET A 336 20.30 8.70 -13.10
CA MET A 336 20.53 7.69 -12.06
C MET A 336 20.22 8.22 -10.65
N THR A 337 20.61 9.46 -10.36
CA THR A 337 20.30 10.10 -9.09
C THR A 337 18.79 10.21 -8.84
N GLY A 338 18.03 10.66 -9.85
CA GLY A 338 16.57 10.77 -9.76
C GLY A 338 15.87 9.41 -9.60
N LEU A 339 16.33 8.38 -10.33
CA LEU A 339 15.80 7.01 -10.20
C LEU A 339 16.07 6.41 -8.81
N ASN A 340 17.25 6.66 -8.25
CA ASN A 340 17.60 6.21 -6.91
C ASN A 340 16.78 6.94 -5.83
N ASN A 341 16.64 8.26 -5.95
CA ASN A 341 15.79 9.06 -5.07
C ASN A 341 14.33 8.55 -5.08
N LEU A 342 13.77 8.31 -6.27
CA LEU A 342 12.44 7.74 -6.43
C LEU A 342 12.33 6.37 -5.76
N SER A 343 13.34 5.51 -5.94
CA SER A 343 13.37 4.17 -5.35
C SER A 343 13.43 4.22 -3.81
N GLU A 344 14.24 5.12 -3.25
CA GLU A 344 14.35 5.34 -1.81
C GLU A 344 13.02 5.82 -1.21
N MET A 345 12.40 6.84 -1.79
CA MET A 345 11.10 7.35 -1.31
C MET A 345 9.98 6.31 -1.44
N LEU A 346 9.98 5.51 -2.51
CA LEU A 346 9.03 4.41 -2.66
C LEU A 346 9.26 3.34 -1.60
N MET A 347 10.51 3.02 -1.28
CA MET A 347 10.84 2.09 -0.21
C MET A 347 10.39 2.60 1.17
N GLU A 348 10.64 3.87 1.50
CA GLU A 348 10.12 4.50 2.72
C GLU A 348 8.59 4.48 2.77
N SER A 349 7.94 4.74 1.63
CA SER A 349 6.49 4.68 1.50
C SER A 349 5.94 3.26 1.69
N LEU A 350 6.61 2.23 1.16
CA LEU A 350 6.29 0.82 1.44
C LEU A 350 6.40 0.53 2.93
N GLN A 351 7.49 0.97 3.58
CA GLN A 351 7.71 0.73 5.00
C GLN A 351 6.65 1.40 5.86
N ASN A 352 6.31 2.66 5.55
CA ASN A 352 5.25 3.40 6.22
C ASN A 352 3.89 2.71 6.06
N MET A 353 3.55 2.23 4.86
CA MET A 353 2.32 1.47 4.64
C MET A 353 2.32 0.12 5.37
N GLN A 354 3.45 -0.59 5.38
CA GLN A 354 3.61 -1.86 6.09
C GLN A 354 3.48 -1.69 7.61
N GLN A 355 3.99 -0.58 8.16
CA GLN A 355 3.81 -0.23 9.57
C GLN A 355 2.36 0.09 9.88
N LYS A 356 1.66 0.89 9.05
CA LYS A 356 0.23 1.18 9.22
C LYS A 356 -0.63 -0.08 9.18
N MET A 357 -0.40 -0.95 8.19
CA MET A 357 -1.06 -2.26 8.07
C MET A 357 -0.81 -3.13 9.31
N SER A 358 0.45 -3.19 9.78
CA SER A 358 0.81 -3.99 10.95
C SER A 358 0.24 -3.45 12.26
N SER A 359 -0.01 -2.14 12.35
CA SER A 359 -0.66 -1.51 13.52
C SER A 359 -2.17 -1.75 13.53
N GLN A 360 -2.85 -1.65 12.38
CA GLN A 360 -4.28 -1.97 12.28
C GLN A 360 -4.57 -3.44 12.53
N GLN A 361 -3.70 -4.35 12.06
CA GLN A 361 -3.84 -5.78 12.30
C GLN A 361 -3.67 -6.19 13.77
N LYS A 362 -3.08 -5.31 14.62
CA LYS A 362 -2.94 -5.52 16.06
C LYS A 362 -4.17 -5.07 16.86
N GLN A 363 -5.03 -4.21 16.32
CA GLN A 363 -6.29 -3.81 16.98
C GLN A 363 -7.42 -4.84 16.77
N ASP A 364 -7.40 -5.59 15.66
CA ASP A 364 -8.39 -6.64 15.36
C ASP A 364 -8.07 -7.99 16.03
N GLY A 365 -7.69 -7.97 17.31
CA GLY A 365 -7.42 -9.18 18.13
C GLY A 365 -8.65 -10.05 18.43
N LYS A 366 -9.84 -9.65 18.02
CA LYS A 366 -11.09 -10.42 18.14
C LYS A 366 -12.08 -9.95 17.08
N LYS A 367 -11.99 -10.48 15.87
CA LYS A 367 -13.12 -10.90 15.01
C LYS A 367 -12.62 -11.28 13.62
N SER A 368 -13.20 -12.36 13.12
CA SER A 368 -12.79 -13.07 11.92
C SER A 368 -13.12 -12.26 10.67
N CYS A 369 -12.10 -11.75 9.96
CA CYS A 369 -12.28 -11.34 8.58
C CYS A 369 -12.34 -12.61 7.71
N ASN A 370 -13.56 -13.09 7.45
CA ASN A 370 -13.81 -14.13 6.47
C ASN A 370 -13.96 -13.47 5.10
N ASN A 371 -12.94 -13.58 4.25
CA ASN A 371 -13.05 -13.26 2.84
C ASN A 371 -13.74 -14.43 2.11
N PRO A 372 -14.93 -14.28 1.50
CA PRO A 372 -15.55 -15.31 0.70
C PRO A 372 -15.19 -15.08 -0.76
N ASN A 373 -13.96 -15.46 -1.14
CA ASN A 373 -13.60 -15.82 -2.50
C ASN A 373 -12.18 -16.37 -2.50
N ASN A 374 -12.05 -17.65 -2.18
CA ASN A 374 -10.98 -18.54 -2.64
C ASN A 374 -11.39 -19.98 -2.31
N ALA A 375 -12.26 -20.53 -3.15
CA ALA A 375 -12.38 -21.97 -3.29
C ALA A 375 -11.26 -22.44 -4.22
N GLY A 376 -10.16 -22.92 -3.66
CA GLY A 376 -9.12 -23.61 -4.44
C GLY A 376 -7.69 -23.38 -3.97
N SER A 377 -7.18 -24.39 -3.24
CA SER A 377 -5.76 -24.71 -3.03
C SER A 377 -4.97 -23.96 -1.93
N GLY A 378 -4.37 -24.77 -1.03
CA GLY A 378 -3.14 -24.44 -0.31
C GLY A 378 -3.28 -23.73 1.04
N LYS A 379 -3.42 -24.49 2.13
CA LYS A 379 -3.13 -24.00 3.50
C LYS A 379 -1.65 -23.59 3.62
N THR A 380 -1.33 -22.32 3.40
CA THR A 380 -0.10 -21.70 3.89
C THR A 380 -0.40 -20.95 5.19
N GLY A 381 0.36 -21.26 6.23
CA GLY A 381 0.15 -20.74 7.59
C GLY A 381 0.27 -19.22 7.66
N LYS A 382 -0.53 -18.60 8.51
CA LYS A 382 -0.41 -17.19 8.88
C LYS A 382 1.03 -16.94 9.39
N PRO A 383 1.78 -15.94 8.89
CA PRO A 383 3.08 -15.60 9.46
C PRO A 383 2.88 -15.04 10.87
N LYS A 384 3.55 -15.66 11.84
CA LYS A 384 3.50 -15.28 13.25
C LYS A 384 4.39 -14.04 13.50
N PRO A 385 4.22 -13.32 14.63
CA PRO A 385 5.00 -12.13 14.98
C PRO A 385 6.52 -12.33 14.97
N SER A 386 7.00 -13.58 15.08
CA SER A 386 8.41 -13.97 15.03
C SER A 386 9.08 -13.72 13.67
N ASP A 387 8.35 -13.90 12.57
CA ASP A 387 8.89 -13.73 11.20
C ASP A 387 9.29 -12.27 10.94
N LYS A 388 8.52 -11.30 11.48
CA LYS A 388 8.76 -9.86 11.30
C LYS A 388 9.95 -9.33 12.11
N LEU A 389 10.33 -10.03 13.19
CA LEU A 389 11.43 -9.65 14.07
C LEU A 389 12.79 -9.97 13.46
N SER A 390 12.91 -11.12 12.79
CA SER A 390 14.12 -11.51 12.05
C SER A 390 14.40 -10.55 10.90
N ASP A 391 13.39 -10.22 10.09
CA ASP A 391 13.54 -9.31 8.95
C ASP A 391 14.01 -7.91 9.38
N ALA A 392 13.42 -7.37 10.46
CA ALA A 392 13.82 -6.06 10.99
C ALA A 392 15.24 -6.08 11.60
N GLN A 393 15.67 -7.21 12.20
CA GLN A 393 17.06 -7.36 12.66
C GLN A 393 18.05 -7.45 11.49
N LYS A 394 17.61 -7.96 10.34
CA LYS A 394 18.42 -8.08 9.12
C LYS A 394 18.72 -6.72 8.53
N GLU A 395 17.68 -5.92 8.39
CA GLU A 395 17.76 -4.55 7.89
C GLU A 395 18.72 -3.71 8.76
N LEU A 396 18.59 -3.81 10.09
CA LEU A 396 19.51 -3.14 11.01
C LEU A 396 20.96 -3.64 10.88
N GLY A 397 21.16 -4.93 10.63
CA GLY A 397 22.48 -5.51 10.38
C GLY A 397 23.13 -5.02 9.09
N GLU A 398 22.35 -4.88 8.02
CA GLU A 398 22.80 -4.34 6.73
C GLU A 398 23.14 -2.84 6.83
N GLN A 399 22.35 -2.08 7.59
CA GLN A 399 22.60 -0.65 7.83
C GLN A 399 23.86 -0.42 8.69
N LEU A 400 24.06 -1.24 9.73
CA LEU A 400 25.28 -1.24 10.55
C LEU A 400 26.53 -1.58 9.72
N GLN A 401 26.42 -2.53 8.79
CA GLN A 401 27.52 -2.92 7.93
C GLN A 401 27.90 -1.82 6.92
N LYS A 402 26.91 -1.21 6.26
CA LYS A 402 27.12 -0.04 5.39
C LYS A 402 27.82 1.11 6.13
N MET A 403 27.43 1.36 7.38
CA MET A 403 28.04 2.41 8.20
C MET A 403 29.46 2.06 8.67
N GLN A 404 29.74 0.78 8.94
CA GLN A 404 31.10 0.33 9.25
C GLN A 404 32.02 0.41 8.03
N ASP A 405 31.52 0.10 6.83
CA ASP A 405 32.29 0.20 5.58
C ASP A 405 32.61 1.68 5.26
N GLN A 406 31.67 2.60 5.54
CA GLN A 406 31.93 4.04 5.51
C GLN A 406 32.99 4.48 6.54
N LYS A 407 33.03 3.87 7.73
CA LYS A 407 34.09 4.11 8.73
C LYS A 407 35.44 3.47 8.37
N ARG A 408 35.46 2.34 7.67
CA ARG A 408 36.67 1.60 7.27
C ARG A 408 37.34 2.13 6.01
N ALA A 409 36.63 2.89 5.17
CA ALA A 409 37.17 3.52 3.97
C ALA A 409 38.24 4.62 4.23
N LYS A 410 38.66 4.85 5.49
CA LYS A 410 39.87 5.62 5.83
C LYS A 410 40.73 4.85 6.86
N PRO A 411 41.85 4.21 6.46
CA PRO A 411 42.94 3.92 7.38
C PRO A 411 43.77 5.19 7.60
N SER A 412 44.16 5.38 8.85
CA SER A 412 45.05 6.41 9.39
C SER A 412 46.19 6.88 8.48
N GLN A 413 46.39 8.19 8.43
CA GLN A 413 47.74 8.75 8.44
C GLN A 413 47.86 9.73 9.61
N SER A 414 48.41 9.22 10.70
CA SER A 414 48.99 10.01 11.78
C SER A 414 50.25 10.71 11.27
N GLY A 415 50.38 12.03 11.46
CA GLY A 415 51.62 12.72 11.13
C GLY A 415 51.61 14.24 11.20
N LYS A 416 51.86 14.77 12.40
CA LYS A 416 52.56 16.03 12.71
C LYS A 416 51.87 17.38 12.48
N SER A 417 51.89 18.12 13.59
CA SER A 417 51.63 19.54 13.80
C SER A 417 52.46 20.46 12.90
N GLN A 418 51.84 21.53 12.37
CA GLN A 418 52.29 22.90 12.60
C GLN A 418 51.21 23.94 12.22
N PRO A 419 51.15 25.10 12.89
CA PRO A 419 50.12 26.12 12.70
C PRO A 419 50.58 27.24 11.76
N GLY A 420 49.67 27.72 10.90
CA GLY A 420 49.76 29.05 10.28
C GLY A 420 49.59 29.06 8.76
N GLY A 421 48.65 29.89 8.28
CA GLY A 421 48.58 30.32 6.88
C GLY A 421 47.17 30.31 6.29
N LYS A 422 46.59 31.50 6.12
CA LYS A 422 45.29 31.77 5.47
C LYS A 422 45.29 31.37 3.99
N ALA A 423 44.18 30.80 3.51
CA ALA A 423 43.64 31.03 2.17
C ALA A 423 42.17 30.58 2.06
N GLU A 424 41.31 31.49 1.58
CA GLU A 424 40.01 31.17 1.00
C GLU A 424 40.20 30.38 -0.31
N LYS A 425 39.39 29.32 -0.52
CA LYS A 425 38.54 29.13 -1.71
C LYS A 425 37.73 27.83 -1.62
N THR A 426 36.50 27.95 -2.12
CA THR A 426 35.48 26.96 -2.48
C THR A 426 36.00 25.57 -2.92
N GLY A 427 35.38 24.52 -2.36
CA GLY A 427 35.50 23.12 -2.78
C GLY A 427 34.35 22.29 -2.19
N GLU A 428 33.27 22.16 -2.97
CA GLU A 428 32.08 21.37 -2.68
C GLU A 428 32.33 19.93 -3.16
N SER A 429 32.84 19.06 -2.27
CA SER A 429 32.84 17.60 -2.47
C SER A 429 33.02 16.85 -1.15
N GLY A 430 31.96 16.19 -0.69
CA GLY A 430 32.01 14.90 -0.01
C GLY A 430 32.75 14.77 1.32
N GLU A 431 32.20 15.33 2.41
CA GLU A 431 32.37 14.73 3.74
C GLU A 431 31.01 14.67 4.45
N PRO A 432 30.54 13.49 4.91
CA PRO A 432 29.39 13.44 5.80
C PRO A 432 29.79 14.14 7.10
N THR A 433 29.01 15.14 7.49
CA THR A 433 29.30 15.90 8.70
C THR A 433 29.16 14.98 9.92
N GLN A 434 29.99 15.19 10.94
CA GLN A 434 29.97 14.43 12.21
C GLN A 434 28.58 14.41 12.90
N ARG A 435 27.70 15.36 12.53
CA ARG A 435 26.29 15.43 12.93
C ARG A 435 25.39 14.41 12.22
N GLU A 436 25.54 14.20 10.92
CA GLU A 436 24.76 13.20 10.15
C GLU A 436 25.09 11.78 10.62
N LEU A 437 26.36 11.50 10.93
CA LEU A 437 26.78 10.21 11.49
C LEU A 437 26.20 9.98 12.90
N SER A 438 26.10 11.05 13.71
CA SER A 438 25.53 10.98 15.06
C SER A 438 24.00 10.81 15.02
N GLU A 439 23.33 11.44 14.05
CA GLU A 439 21.89 11.27 13.82
C GLU A 439 21.56 9.86 13.32
N GLY A 440 22.37 9.30 12.41
CA GLY A 440 22.24 7.91 11.96
C GLY A 440 22.43 6.91 13.10
N LEU A 441 23.42 7.11 13.97
CA LEU A 441 23.62 6.28 15.17
C LEU A 441 22.46 6.39 16.17
N ALA A 442 21.91 7.59 16.38
CA ALA A 442 20.75 7.80 17.24
C ALA A 442 19.50 7.10 16.70
N LYS A 443 19.22 7.18 15.40
CA LYS A 443 18.12 6.47 14.74
C LYS A 443 18.25 4.94 14.89
N MET A 444 19.46 4.41 14.73
CA MET A 444 19.72 2.97 14.91
C MET A 444 19.59 2.53 16.37
N ALA A 445 20.00 3.36 17.34
CA ALA A 445 19.80 3.07 18.76
C ALA A 445 18.30 2.98 19.09
N LEU A 446 17.48 3.90 18.57
CA LEU A 446 16.03 3.86 18.72
C LEU A 446 15.40 2.61 18.07
N MET A 447 15.88 2.23 16.88
CA MET A 447 15.43 1.01 16.21
C MET A 447 15.78 -0.25 17.01
N GLN A 448 17.01 -0.33 17.53
CA GLN A 448 17.46 -1.43 18.38
C GLN A 448 16.68 -1.52 19.70
N GLU A 449 16.33 -0.38 20.30
CA GLU A 449 15.49 -0.32 21.50
C GLU A 449 14.07 -0.82 21.22
N ALA A 450 13.47 -0.40 20.11
CA ALA A 450 12.14 -0.85 19.69
C ALA A 450 12.11 -2.37 19.46
N LEU A 451 13.14 -2.93 18.84
CA LEU A 451 13.30 -4.38 18.64
C LEU A 451 13.46 -5.12 19.98
N ARG A 452 14.27 -4.59 20.90
CA ARG A 452 14.43 -5.16 22.24
C ARG A 452 13.09 -5.22 22.99
N ARG A 453 12.27 -4.16 22.92
CA ARG A 453 10.93 -4.13 23.54
C ARG A 453 9.98 -5.16 22.94
N GLN A 454 10.06 -5.40 21.63
CA GLN A 454 9.25 -6.45 20.97
C GLN A 454 9.69 -7.86 21.39
N VAL A 455 11.00 -8.10 21.51
CA VAL A 455 11.55 -9.37 22.03
C VAL A 455 11.13 -9.58 23.49
N GLU A 456 11.12 -8.53 24.31
CA GLU A 456 10.67 -8.59 25.70
C GLU A 456 9.17 -8.94 25.81
N GLN A 457 8.33 -8.35 24.96
CA GLN A 457 6.90 -8.68 24.88
C GLN A 457 6.68 -10.13 24.46
N LEU A 458 7.42 -10.60 23.45
CA LEU A 458 7.36 -11.98 22.97
C LEU A 458 7.81 -12.96 24.07
N ARG A 459 8.87 -12.62 24.82
CA ARG A 459 9.33 -13.40 25.98
C ARG A 459 8.27 -13.53 27.06
N LYS A 460 7.54 -12.44 27.37
CA LYS A 460 6.45 -12.42 28.36
C LYS A 460 5.27 -13.28 27.90
N GLN A 461 4.90 -13.21 26.62
CA GLN A 461 3.84 -14.04 26.04
C GLN A 461 4.20 -15.53 26.09
N LEU A 462 5.40 -15.90 25.62
CA LEU A 462 5.86 -17.29 25.63
C LEU A 462 6.09 -17.83 27.05
N GLY A 463 6.44 -16.97 28.00
CA GLY A 463 6.52 -17.33 29.42
C GLY A 463 5.15 -17.62 30.04
N GLN A 464 4.10 -16.90 29.64
CA GLN A 464 2.71 -17.15 30.06
C GLN A 464 2.14 -18.42 29.40
N GLU A 465 2.60 -18.77 28.20
CA GLU A 465 2.22 -19.99 27.48
C GLU A 465 2.98 -21.26 27.94
N GLY A 466 3.82 -21.16 28.98
CA GLY A 466 4.58 -22.30 29.52
C GLY A 466 5.78 -22.74 28.67
N LYS A 467 6.14 -21.98 27.62
CA LYS A 467 7.28 -22.27 26.71
C LYS A 467 8.60 -21.74 27.27
N GLN A 468 9.01 -22.29 28.43
CA GLN A 468 10.13 -21.79 29.22
C GLN A 468 11.49 -21.87 28.50
N GLY A 469 11.71 -22.87 27.64
CA GLY A 469 12.93 -22.99 26.82
C GLY A 469 13.11 -21.85 25.81
N MET A 470 12.02 -21.45 25.13
CA MET A 470 12.04 -20.35 24.16
C MET A 470 12.11 -18.98 24.86
N SER A 471 11.44 -18.87 26.02
CA SER A 471 11.54 -17.67 26.87
C SER A 471 12.97 -17.41 27.37
N ASN A 472 13.71 -18.46 27.74
CA ASN A 472 15.12 -18.35 28.12
C ASN A 472 16.02 -17.92 26.96
N SER A 473 15.79 -18.47 25.75
CA SER A 473 16.54 -18.07 24.55
C SER A 473 16.32 -16.61 24.18
N LEU A 474 15.09 -16.11 24.30
CA LEU A 474 14.76 -14.70 24.11
C LEU A 474 15.36 -13.78 25.18
N MET A 475 15.52 -14.27 26.42
CA MET A 475 16.21 -13.53 27.49
C MET A 475 17.70 -13.32 27.16
N GLU A 476 18.35 -14.30 26.54
CA GLU A 476 19.74 -14.16 26.10
C GLU A 476 19.87 -13.19 24.92
N ILE A 477 18.91 -13.23 23.99
CA ILE A 477 18.83 -12.26 22.89
C ILE A 477 18.65 -10.84 23.43
N GLU A 478 17.78 -10.63 24.43
CA GLU A 478 17.54 -9.35 25.08
C GLU A 478 18.84 -8.78 25.71
N LYS A 479 19.66 -9.62 26.34
CA LYS A 479 20.96 -9.23 26.91
C LYS A 479 21.95 -8.80 25.82
N LEU A 480 22.03 -9.55 24.71
CA LEU A 480 22.89 -9.20 23.57
C LEU A 480 22.42 -7.90 22.92
N MET A 481 21.10 -7.71 22.77
CA MET A 481 20.51 -6.50 22.21
C MET A 481 20.82 -5.25 23.06
N ASN A 482 20.77 -5.37 24.39
CA ASN A 482 21.10 -4.29 25.32
C ASN A 482 22.60 -3.92 25.26
N GLN A 483 23.49 -4.91 25.15
CA GLN A 483 24.92 -4.64 24.93
C GLN A 483 25.18 -3.98 23.57
N GLN A 484 24.45 -4.41 22.54
CA GLN A 484 24.54 -3.82 21.20
C GLN A 484 24.06 -2.37 21.18
N GLU A 485 22.95 -2.06 21.85
CA GLU A 485 22.43 -0.71 22.03
C GLU A 485 23.45 0.21 22.72
N LYS A 486 24.09 -0.26 23.79
CA LYS A 486 25.16 0.48 24.47
C LYS A 486 26.35 0.77 23.55
N ASP A 487 26.73 -0.17 22.69
CA ASP A 487 27.83 0.04 21.75
C ASP A 487 27.43 1.02 20.63
N ILE A 488 26.18 0.99 20.15
CA ILE A 488 25.65 1.93 19.16
C ILE A 488 25.59 3.36 19.73
N VAL A 489 25.03 3.54 20.94
CA VAL A 489 24.93 4.85 21.60
C VAL A 489 26.31 5.46 21.88
N ASN A 490 27.30 4.62 22.23
CA ASN A 490 28.68 5.06 22.43
C ASN A 490 29.48 5.16 21.12
N GLY A 491 28.85 4.94 19.95
CA GLY A 491 29.49 5.00 18.63
C GLY A 491 30.54 3.92 18.35
N ARG A 492 30.59 2.86 19.17
CA ARG A 492 31.56 1.75 19.16
C ARG A 492 31.14 0.65 18.18
N LEU A 493 31.13 0.97 16.88
CA LEU A 493 30.88 0.00 15.81
C LEU A 493 32.15 -0.79 15.42
N ASN A 494 32.63 -1.63 16.34
CA ASN A 494 33.80 -2.48 16.14
C ASN A 494 33.40 -3.89 15.63
N GLN A 495 34.38 -4.76 15.34
CA GLN A 495 34.11 -6.14 14.91
C GLN A 495 33.28 -6.93 15.92
N GLN A 496 33.49 -6.69 17.22
CA GLN A 496 32.72 -7.35 18.29
C GLN A 496 31.23 -6.96 18.24
N SER A 497 30.91 -5.70 17.96
CA SER A 497 29.54 -5.22 17.78
C SER A 497 28.86 -5.86 16.56
N MET A 498 29.60 -6.08 15.48
CA MET A 498 29.08 -6.76 14.29
C MET A 498 28.88 -8.25 14.50
N GLU A 499 29.79 -8.93 15.19
CA GLU A 499 29.64 -10.32 15.59
C GLU A 499 28.44 -10.49 16.52
N ARG A 500 28.24 -9.55 17.46
CA ARG A 500 27.08 -9.55 18.34
C ARG A 500 25.78 -9.36 17.55
N GLN A 501 25.74 -8.45 16.57
CA GLN A 501 24.58 -8.29 15.70
C GLN A 501 24.27 -9.56 14.90
N LYS A 502 25.29 -10.24 14.38
CA LYS A 502 25.14 -11.54 13.69
C LYS A 502 24.64 -12.62 14.65
N GLN A 503 25.12 -12.65 15.89
CA GLN A 503 24.63 -13.59 16.92
C GLN A 503 23.17 -13.36 17.29
N ILE A 504 22.75 -12.09 17.43
CA ILE A 504 21.36 -11.72 17.68
C ILE A 504 20.47 -12.24 16.54
N MET A 505 20.89 -12.01 15.29
CA MET A 505 20.20 -12.50 14.09
C MET A 505 20.08 -14.03 14.09
N THR A 506 21.21 -14.75 14.24
CA THR A 506 21.22 -16.22 14.20
C THR A 506 20.30 -16.81 15.26
N ARG A 507 20.32 -16.26 16.48
CA ARG A 507 19.47 -16.73 17.57
C ARG A 507 17.98 -16.41 17.37
N LEU A 508 17.66 -15.28 16.75
CA LEU A 508 16.27 -14.97 16.36
C LEU A 508 15.76 -15.96 15.30
N LEU A 509 16.57 -16.24 14.28
CA LEU A 509 16.25 -17.24 13.25
C LEU A 509 16.13 -18.66 13.80
N GLU A 510 16.95 -19.03 14.79
CA GLU A 510 16.86 -20.32 15.47
C GLU A 510 15.57 -20.43 16.30
N ASN A 511 15.17 -19.36 16.98
CA ASN A 511 13.89 -19.31 17.69
C ASN A 511 12.70 -19.38 16.71
N GLU A 512 12.75 -18.67 15.59
CA GLU A 512 11.73 -18.74 14.54
C GLU A 512 11.59 -20.16 13.98
N LYS A 513 12.72 -20.83 13.71
CA LYS A 513 12.74 -22.24 13.29
C LYS A 513 12.19 -23.17 14.36
N ALA A 514 12.48 -22.93 15.64
CA ALA A 514 11.97 -23.73 16.74
C ALA A 514 10.44 -23.60 16.91
N ASP A 515 9.90 -22.38 16.78
CA ASP A 515 8.45 -22.12 16.81
C ASP A 515 7.73 -22.82 15.64
N ARG A 516 8.31 -22.74 14.44
CA ARG A 516 7.77 -23.43 13.25
C ARG A 516 7.81 -24.96 13.38
N LYS A 517 8.81 -25.51 14.05
CA LYS A 517 8.90 -26.97 14.30
C LYS A 517 7.87 -27.44 15.33
N GLN A 518 7.64 -26.67 16.40
CA GLN A 518 6.58 -26.98 17.37
C GLN A 518 5.18 -26.95 16.74
N ASP A 519 4.89 -25.97 15.87
CA ASP A 519 3.61 -25.90 15.15
C ASP A 519 3.37 -27.10 14.22
N GLN A 520 4.44 -27.78 13.79
CA GLN A 520 4.35 -29.00 12.99
C GLN A 520 4.13 -30.24 13.85
N GLU A 521 4.67 -30.28 15.08
CA GLU A 521 4.41 -31.35 16.06
C GLU A 521 2.96 -31.31 16.62
N ASP A 522 2.39 -30.13 16.85
CA ASP A 522 0.99 -29.97 17.32
C ASP A 522 -0.04 -30.33 16.24
N ARG A 523 0.37 -30.40 14.97
CA ARG A 523 -0.42 -31.00 13.89
C ARG A 523 -0.33 -32.52 13.96
N ARG A 524 -1.07 -33.09 14.93
CA ARG A 524 -1.46 -34.49 15.07
C ARG A 524 -1.06 -35.36 13.86
N GLU A 525 0.03 -36.11 13.98
CA GLU A 525 0.28 -37.27 13.13
C GLU A 525 -0.82 -38.31 13.42
N SER A 526 -1.89 -38.28 12.63
CA SER A 526 -2.76 -39.43 12.46
C SER A 526 -2.03 -40.42 11.56
N ASN A 527 -1.15 -41.24 12.12
CA ASN A 527 -0.66 -42.43 11.42
C ASN A 527 -1.84 -43.40 11.24
N ARG A 528 -2.51 -43.32 10.08
CA ARG A 528 -3.25 -44.46 9.56
C ARG A 528 -2.21 -45.52 9.21
N ALA A 529 -2.44 -46.75 9.65
CA ALA A 529 -1.60 -47.89 9.28
C ALA A 529 -1.38 -47.90 7.76
N GLU A 530 -0.13 -48.01 7.34
CA GLU A 530 0.22 -48.24 5.94
C GLU A 530 -0.50 -49.49 5.47
N VAL A 531 -1.46 -49.31 4.57
CA VAL A 531 -1.97 -50.42 3.78
C VAL A 531 -0.84 -50.79 2.82
N ASN A 532 -0.07 -51.81 3.19
CA ASN A 532 0.82 -52.50 2.27
C ASN A 532 -0.01 -52.93 1.06
N SER A 533 0.06 -52.14 -0.01
CA SER A 533 -0.43 -52.57 -1.31
C SER A 533 0.57 -53.62 -1.78
N PRO A 534 0.15 -54.88 -2.01
CA PRO A 534 1.08 -55.88 -2.52
C PRO A 534 1.65 -55.37 -3.85
N GLU A 535 2.96 -55.13 -3.87
CA GLU A 535 3.68 -54.85 -5.10
C GLU A 535 3.50 -56.07 -6.01
N ILE A 536 2.87 -55.85 -7.17
CA ILE A 536 2.78 -56.87 -8.20
C ILE A 536 4.23 -57.16 -8.63
N PRO A 537 4.73 -58.41 -8.54
CA PRO A 537 6.07 -58.75 -8.99
C PRO A 537 6.27 -58.28 -10.43
N GLN A 538 7.45 -57.71 -10.76
CA GLN A 538 7.71 -57.11 -12.08
C GLN A 538 7.37 -58.05 -13.25
N GLU A 539 7.55 -59.37 -13.06
CA GLU A 539 7.20 -60.39 -14.05
C GLU A 539 5.70 -60.37 -14.42
N MET A 540 4.80 -60.14 -13.47
CA MET A 540 3.35 -60.04 -13.71
C MET A 540 2.96 -58.71 -14.36
N ALA A 541 3.66 -57.63 -14.02
CA ALA A 541 3.44 -56.31 -14.63
C ALA A 541 3.83 -56.31 -16.12
N ASP A 542 4.91 -57.01 -16.47
CA ASP A 542 5.34 -57.15 -17.85
C ASP A 542 4.38 -58.03 -18.67
N VAL A 543 3.86 -59.12 -18.10
CA VAL A 543 2.82 -59.95 -18.76
C VAL A 543 1.52 -59.17 -18.99
N LEU A 544 1.13 -58.30 -18.05
CA LEU A 544 -0.02 -57.41 -18.22
C LEU A 544 0.23 -56.37 -19.31
N ARG A 545 1.44 -55.78 -19.36
CA ARG A 545 1.83 -54.82 -20.41
C ARG A 545 1.92 -55.46 -21.79
N THR A 546 2.42 -56.69 -21.91
CA THR A 546 2.43 -57.42 -23.18
C THR A 546 1.03 -57.77 -23.63
N LYS A 547 0.15 -58.27 -22.74
CA LYS A 547 -1.27 -58.49 -23.07
C LYS A 547 -1.99 -57.22 -23.51
N ILE A 548 -1.72 -56.08 -22.87
CA ILE A 548 -2.28 -54.79 -23.27
C ILE A 548 -1.75 -54.38 -24.64
N ARG A 549 -0.44 -54.53 -24.90
CA ARG A 549 0.17 -54.26 -26.23
C ARG A 549 -0.36 -55.18 -27.32
N GLU A 550 -0.55 -56.47 -27.06
CA GLU A 550 -1.14 -57.42 -28.01
C GLU A 550 -2.58 -57.01 -28.32
N ARG A 551 -3.35 -56.62 -27.31
CA ARG A 551 -4.74 -56.14 -27.49
C ARG A 551 -4.80 -54.81 -28.26
N GLU A 552 -3.85 -53.93 -28.03
CA GLU A 552 -3.68 -52.67 -28.78
C GLU A 552 -3.23 -52.94 -30.22
N GLN A 553 -2.32 -53.90 -30.46
CA GLN A 553 -1.91 -54.31 -31.81
C GLN A 553 -3.05 -54.97 -32.60
N LEU A 554 -3.87 -55.80 -31.95
CA LEU A 554 -5.10 -56.33 -32.57
C LEU A 554 -6.09 -55.22 -32.96
N ARG A 555 -6.06 -54.07 -32.27
CA ARG A 555 -6.85 -52.88 -32.61
C ARG A 555 -6.16 -51.95 -33.60
N ALA A 556 -4.84 -51.96 -33.69
CA ALA A 556 -4.04 -51.01 -34.44
C ALA A 556 -3.73 -51.44 -35.89
N VAL A 557 -4.22 -52.59 -36.35
CA VAL A 557 -3.87 -53.13 -37.68
C VAL A 557 -5.14 -53.25 -38.55
N GLN A 558 -5.51 -52.17 -39.26
CA GLN A 558 -5.17 -51.98 -40.69
C GLN A 558 -5.89 -50.79 -41.38
N PRO A 559 -5.25 -50.19 -42.40
CA PRO A 559 -5.81 -49.10 -43.20
C PRO A 559 -6.87 -49.59 -44.21
N MET A 560 -7.93 -48.79 -44.39
CA MET A 560 -8.89 -48.77 -45.53
C MET A 560 -9.52 -50.12 -45.94
N PHE A 561 -10.23 -50.80 -45.03
CA PHE A 561 -11.19 -51.83 -45.44
C PHE A 561 -12.48 -51.22 -46.02
N LYS A 562 -13.03 -51.82 -47.10
CA LYS A 562 -14.38 -51.49 -47.58
C LYS A 562 -15.42 -51.73 -46.46
N PRO A 563 -16.51 -50.94 -46.37
CA PRO A 563 -17.43 -50.93 -45.23
C PRO A 563 -17.96 -52.31 -44.79
N TYR A 564 -18.19 -53.20 -45.76
CA TYR A 564 -18.65 -54.57 -45.51
C TYR A 564 -17.68 -55.37 -44.61
N TYR A 565 -16.38 -55.34 -44.89
CA TYR A 565 -15.39 -56.09 -44.12
C TYR A 565 -15.15 -55.48 -42.74
N LYS A 566 -15.37 -54.18 -42.58
CA LYS A 566 -15.28 -53.49 -41.28
C LYS A 566 -16.36 -54.00 -40.32
N GLN A 567 -17.59 -54.22 -40.78
CA GLN A 567 -18.66 -54.78 -39.95
C GLN A 567 -18.40 -56.25 -39.58
N SER A 568 -17.87 -57.05 -40.50
CA SER A 568 -17.54 -58.46 -40.23
C SER A 568 -16.43 -58.61 -39.19
N VAL A 569 -15.36 -57.80 -39.31
CA VAL A 569 -14.26 -57.78 -38.32
C VAL A 569 -14.76 -57.29 -36.96
N GLN A 570 -15.63 -56.28 -36.94
CA GLN A 570 -16.19 -55.76 -35.70
C GLN A 570 -17.09 -56.80 -35.00
N LYS A 571 -17.91 -57.55 -35.75
CA LYS A 571 -18.67 -58.70 -35.21
C LYS A 571 -17.76 -59.80 -34.69
N TYR A 572 -16.69 -60.14 -35.40
CA TYR A 572 -15.75 -61.17 -34.98
C TYR A 572 -15.03 -60.80 -33.67
N LEU A 573 -14.53 -59.56 -33.57
CA LEU A 573 -13.88 -59.05 -32.36
C LEU A 573 -14.85 -58.97 -31.18
N GLN A 574 -16.13 -58.69 -31.42
CA GLN A 574 -17.16 -58.62 -30.38
C GLN A 574 -17.53 -60.00 -29.81
N ILE A 575 -17.41 -61.07 -30.61
CA ILE A 575 -17.58 -62.45 -30.16
C ILE A 575 -16.40 -62.91 -29.30
N TYR A 576 -15.17 -62.51 -29.67
CA TYR A 576 -13.94 -62.89 -28.96
C TYR A 576 -13.59 -62.01 -27.75
N SER A 577 -14.33 -60.92 -27.51
CA SER A 577 -14.07 -59.98 -26.40
C SER A 577 -14.99 -60.17 -25.17
N ARG A 578 -15.76 -61.25 -25.11
CA ARG A 578 -16.35 -61.77 -23.87
C ARG A 578 -15.45 -62.88 -23.36
#